data_AF-A0A970H6A5-F1
#
_entry.id   AF-A0A970H6A5-F1
#
_cell.length_a   1.000
_cell.length_b   1.000
_cell.length_c   1.000
_cell.angle_alpha   90.00
_cell.angle_beta   90.00
_cell.angle_gamma   90.00
#
_symmetry.space_group_name_H-M   'P 1'
#
loop_
_entity.id
_entity.type
_entity.pdbx_description
1 polymer ?
#
loop_
_entity_poly.entity_id
_entity_poly.type
_entity_poly.pdbx_seq_one_letter_code
_entity_poly.pdbx_strand_id
1 'polypeptide(L)' 'MAIEVDIYEQIRHLHEHEGHSQRAIARMLGVSRNTVKKYC' A
#
# COMPACT_ATOMS: atom_id res chain seq x y z
N MET A 1 -12.76 -8.18 9.58
CA MET A 1 -11.92 -7.22 8.85
C MET A 1 -10.64 -7.91 8.40
N ALA A 2 -10.70 -8.78 7.39
CA ALA A 2 -9.52 -9.48 6.87
C ALA A 2 -8.90 -8.74 5.66
N ILE A 3 -9.74 -8.07 4.87
CA ILE A 3 -9.34 -7.36 3.64
C ILE A 3 -8.46 -6.14 3.95
N GLU A 4 -8.70 -5.41 5.05
CA GLU A 4 -7.86 -4.26 5.41
C GLU A 4 -6.45 -4.65 5.86
N VAL A 5 -6.27 -5.82 6.50
CA VAL A 5 -4.96 -6.28 6.98
C VAL A 5 -4.08 -6.68 5.79
N ASP A 6 -4.65 -7.37 4.80
CA ASP A 6 -3.93 -7.79 3.60
C ASP A 6 -3.45 -6.59 2.77
N ILE A 7 -4.31 -5.59 2.56
CA ILE A 7 -3.92 -4.35 1.86
C ILE A 7 -2.84 -3.59 2.64
N TYR A 8 -2.92 -3.54 3.97
CA TYR A 8 -1.89 -2.93 4.81
C TYR A 8 -0.54 -3.63 4.67
N GLU A 9 -0.49 -4.96 4.78
CA GLU A 9 0.75 -5.74 4.68
C GLU A 9 1.40 -5.56 3.31
N GLN A 10 0.59 -5.57 2.24
CA GLN A 10 1.07 -5.32 0.88
C GLN A 10 1.64 -3.91 0.71
N ILE A 11 0.95 -2.88 1.22
CA ILE A 11 1.44 -1.49 1.16
C ILE A 11 2.79 -1.37 1.87
N ARG A 12 2.91 -1.94 3.08
CA ARG A 12 4.14 -1.86 3.87
C ARG A 12 5.28 -2.62 3.19
N HIS A 13 5.02 -3.80 2.64
CA HIS A 13 6.03 -4.56 1.92
C HIS A 13 6.58 -3.82 0.70
N LEU A 14 5.69 -3.32 -0.16
CA LEU A 14 6.05 -2.57 -1.37
C LEU A 14 6.82 -1.29 -1.04
N HIS A 15 6.53 -0.65 0.09
CA HIS A 15 7.20 0.57 0.51
C HIS A 15 8.57 0.29 1.15
N GLU A 16 8.62 -0.58 2.16
CA GLU A 16 9.81 -0.81 2.99
C GLU A 16 10.84 -1.72 2.33
N HIS A 17 10.39 -2.76 1.62
CA HIS A 17 11.28 -3.75 1.02
C HIS A 17 11.57 -3.48 -0.46
N GLU A 18 10.60 -2.98 -1.20
CA GLU A 18 10.74 -2.74 -2.65
C GLU A 18 11.01 -1.26 -3.00
N GLY A 19 10.89 -0.34 -2.03
CA GLY A 19 11.19 1.08 -2.22
C GLY A 19 10.23 1.81 -3.17
N HIS A 20 9.03 1.27 -3.38
CA HIS A 20 8.06 1.89 -4.27
C HIS A 20 7.46 3.17 -3.66
N SER A 21 7.34 4.21 -4.49
CA SER A 21 6.63 5.43 -4.07
C SER A 21 5.15 5.15 -3.80
N GLN A 22 4.53 5.91 -2.88
CA GLN A 22 3.10 5.79 -2.58
C GLN A 22 2.20 5.90 -3.82
N ARG A 23 2.62 6.67 -4.84
CA ARG A 23 1.92 6.80 -6.14
C ARG A 23 2.01 5.54 -6.99
N ALA A 24 3.12 4.82 -6.93
CA ALA A 24 3.27 3.54 -7.62
C ALA A 24 2.41 2.48 -6.93
N ILE A 25 2.49 2.39 -5.60
CA ILE A 25 1.71 1.45 -4.78
C ILE A 25 0.21 1.62 -5.01
N ALA A 26 -0.29 2.85 -5.01
CA ALA A 26 -1.70 3.14 -5.26
C ALA A 26 -2.18 2.59 -6.63
N ARG A 27 -1.33 2.69 -7.67
CA ARG A 27 -1.65 2.16 -9.00
C ARG A 27 -1.57 0.63 -9.06
N MET A 28 -0.60 0.03 -8.39
CA MET A 28 -0.41 -1.43 -8.37
C MET A 28 -1.55 -2.14 -7.62
N LEU A 29 -1.97 -1.58 -6.49
CA LEU A 29 -3.01 -2.18 -5.64
C LEU A 29 -4.43 -1.72 -5.99
N GLY A 30 -4.59 -0.79 -6.94
CA GLY A 30 -5.90 -0.28 -7.34
C GLY A 30 -6.62 0.51 -6.22
N VAL A 31 -5.87 1.08 -5.28
CA VAL A 31 -6.40 1.84 -4.14
C VAL A 31 -6.10 3.33 -4.25
N SER A 32 -6.80 4.15 -3.47
CA SER A 32 -6.50 5.58 -3.41
C SER A 32 -5.12 5.83 -2.80
N ARG A 33 -4.45 6.91 -3.22
CA ARG A 33 -3.19 7.33 -2.59
C ARG A 33 -3.35 7.65 -1.10
N ASN A 34 -4.55 8.07 -0.67
CA ASN A 34 -4.86 8.32 0.75
C ASN A 34 -4.90 7.01 1.55
N THR A 35 -5.39 5.93 0.93
CA THR A 35 -5.33 4.57 1.51
C THR A 35 -3.87 4.17 1.71
N VAL A 36 -3.02 4.33 0.69
CA VAL A 36 -1.58 4.05 0.80
C VAL A 36 -0.93 4.89 1.91
N LYS A 37 -1.20 6.19 1.95
CA LYS A 37 -0.65 7.12 2.96
C LYS A 37 -1.02 6.74 4.40
N LYS A 38 -2.15 6.07 4.62
CA LYS A 38 -2.58 5.61 5.94
C LYS A 38 -1.69 4.48 6.49
N TYR A 39 -1.02 3.74 5.60
CA TYR A 39 -0.36 2.47 5.90
C TYR A 39 1.15 2.46 5.57
N CYS A 40 1.63 3.38 4.74
CA CYS A 40 3.06 3.67 4.54
C CYS A 40 3.69 4.38 5.74
#